data_AF-A0A2L2Z749-F1
#
_entry.id   AF-A0A2L2Z749-F1
#
_cell.length_a   1.000
_cell.length_b   1.000
_cell.length_c   1.000
_cell.angle_alpha   90.00
_cell.angle_beta   90.00
_cell.angle_gamma   90.00
#
_symmetry.space_group_name_H-M   'P 1'
#
loop_
_entity.id
_entity.type
_entity.pdbx_description
1 polymer ?
#
loop_
_entity_poly.entity_id
_entity_poly.type
_entity_poly.pdbx_seq_one_letter_code
_entity_poly.pdbx_strand_id
1 'polypeptide(L)' 'GFRLHGGKDNGVPMVIQRGFMGSPSDGELQRGDTILQVHGRATADLPHMEANDIN' A
#
# COMPACT_ATOMS: atom_id res chain seq x y z
N GLY A 1 9.84 -2.33 1.32
CA GLY A 1 10.19 -3.39 0.36
C GLY A 1 9.18 -3.55 -0.78
N PHE A 2 8.31 -2.58 -1.01
CA PHE A 2 7.29 -2.65 -2.05
C PHE A 2 6.93 -1.24 -2.51
N ARG A 3 6.09 -1.14 -3.55
CA ARG A 3 5.50 0.10 -4.06
C ARG A 3 3.98 0.01 -4.04
N LEU A 4 3.33 1.08 -3.61
CA LEU A 4 1.89 1.25 -3.63
C LEU A 4 1.45 2.10 -4.82
N HIS A 5 0.19 1.92 -5.22
CA HIS A 5 -0.54 2.85 -6.08
C HIS A 5 -1.95 3.06 -5.54
N GLY A 6 -2.61 4.11 -6.03
CA GLY A 6 -3.96 4.48 -5.62
C GLY A 6 -3.99 5.47 -4.47
N GLY A 7 -5.14 5.63 -3.81
CA GLY A 7 -5.36 6.61 -2.76
C GLY A 7 -6.65 7.37 -2.94
N LYS A 8 -7.14 7.96 -1.85
CA LYS A 8 -8.39 8.73 -1.84
C LYS A 8 -8.41 9.82 -2.91
N ASP A 9 -7.29 10.52 -3.06
CA ASP A 9 -7.05 11.56 -4.06
C ASP A 9 -7.06 11.06 -5.50
N ASN A 10 -6.71 9.78 -5.70
CA ASN A 10 -6.75 9.11 -7.00
C ASN A 10 -8.09 8.41 -7.28
N GLY A 11 -9.02 8.40 -6.33
CA GLY A 11 -10.33 7.75 -6.46
C GLY A 11 -10.28 6.23 -6.61
N VAL A 12 -9.15 5.60 -6.29
CA VAL A 12 -8.95 4.14 -6.40
C VAL A 12 -8.30 3.57 -5.13
N PRO A 13 -8.53 2.29 -4.79
CA PRO A 13 -8.00 1.69 -3.56
C PRO A 13 -6.46 1.69 -3.49
N MET A 14 -5.92 1.61 -2.27
CA MET A 14 -4.50 1.36 -2.04
C MET A 14 -4.13 -0.06 -2.44
N VAL A 15 -3.28 -0.22 -3.45
CA VAL A 15 -2.93 -1.54 -4.01
C VAL A 15 -1.42 -1.69 -4.20
N ILE A 16 -0.89 -2.88 -3.88
CA ILE A 16 0.51 -3.23 -4.13
C ILE A 16 0.78 -3.27 -5.63
N GLN A 17 1.63 -2.37 -6.10
CA GLN A 17 2.08 -2.33 -7.48
C GLN A 17 3.24 -3.29 -7.72
N ARG A 18 4.15 -3.42 -6.74
CA ARG A 18 5.36 -4.24 -6.85
C ARG A 18 5.93 -4.59 -5.48
N GLY A 19 6.27 -5.85 -5.24
CA GLY A 19 7.21 -6.26 -4.19
C GLY A 19 8.65 -6.32 -4.71
N PHE A 20 9.63 -6.01 -3.87
CA PHE A 20 11.05 -6.16 -4.17
C PHE A 20 11.58 -7.47 -3.57
N MET A 21 12.22 -8.29 -4.41
CA MET A 21 12.86 -9.54 -3.96
C MET A 21 13.93 -9.29 -2.90
N GLY A 22 14.04 -10.20 -1.94
CA GLY A 22 14.98 -10.10 -0.82
C GLY A 22 14.65 -9.01 0.20
N SER A 23 13.49 -8.36 0.09
CA SER A 23 13.00 -7.42 1.09
C SER A 23 12.10 -8.13 2.11
N PRO A 24 11.80 -7.53 3.28
CA PRO A 24 10.88 -8.12 4.25
C PRO A 24 9.46 -8.39 3.72
N SER A 25 9.06 -7.76 2.62
CA SER A 25 7.77 -7.98 1.97
C SER A 25 7.80 -9.05 0.88
N ASP A 26 8.97 -9.66 0.60
CA ASP A 26 9.10 -10.73 -0.38
C ASP A 26 8.38 -12.00 0.11
N GLY A 27 7.53 -12.58 -0.74
CA GLY A 27 6.66 -13.71 -0.37
C GLY A 27 5.42 -13.35 0.45
N GLU A 28 5.45 -12.24 1.21
CA GLU A 28 4.34 -11.78 2.07
C GLU A 28 3.32 -10.90 1.33
N LEU A 29 3.79 -10.00 0.46
CA LEU A 29 2.94 -9.07 -0.30
C LEU A 29 3.05 -9.32 -1.80
N GLN A 30 1.90 -9.40 -2.47
CA GLN A 30 1.82 -9.67 -3.90
C GLN A 30 1.23 -8.51 -4.69
N ARG A 31 1.65 -8.40 -5.95
CA ARG A 31 1.09 -7.42 -6.87
C ARG A 31 -0.42 -7.65 -7.00
N GLY A 32 -1.20 -6.58 -6.82
CA GLY A 32 -2.66 -6.61 -6.89
C GLY A 32 -3.34 -6.70 -5.53
N ASP A 33 -2.60 -7.00 -4.45
CA ASP A 33 -3.16 -7.00 -3.11
C ASP A 33 -3.65 -5.61 -2.73
N THR A 34 -4.87 -5.54 -2.20
CA THR A 34 -5.47 -4.30 -1.71
C THR A 34 -5.16 -4.14 -0.22
N ILE A 35 -4.53 -3.02 0.13
CA ILE A 35 -4.25 -2.67 1.52
C ILE A 35 -5.50 -2.01 2.10
N LEU A 36 -6.12 -2.65 3.09
CA LEU A 36 -7.30 -2.13 3.77
C LEU A 36 -6.95 -1.31 5.01
N GLN A 37 -5.88 -1.70 5.70
CA GLN A 37 -5.45 -1.08 6.95
C GLN A 37 -3.93 -1.17 7.10
N VAL A 38 -3.32 -0.15 7.71
CA VAL A 38 -1.91 -0.14 8.13
C VAL A 38 -1.87 0.29 9.60
N HIS A 39 -1.24 -0.51 10.46
CA HIS A 39 -1.19 -0.26 11.92
C HIS A 39 -2.57 0.02 12.56
N GLY A 40 -3.62 -0.66 12.08
CA GLY A 40 -4.99 -0.48 12.57
C GLY A 40 -5.72 0.76 12.04
N ARG A 41 -5.06 1.62 11.25
CA ARG A 41 -5.69 2.75 10.56
C ARG A 41 -6.20 2.31 9.20
N ALA A 42 -7.47 2.58 8.91
CA ALA A 42 -8.06 2.32 7.60
C ALA A 42 -7.43 3.19 6.50
N THR A 43 -7.12 2.57 5.37
CA THR A 43 -6.50 3.25 4.22
C THR A 43 -7.50 3.85 3.24
N ALA A 44 -8.80 3.55 3.40
CA ALA A 44 -9.87 4.03 2.51
C ALA A 44 -9.90 5.56 2.41
N ASP A 45 -9.53 6.25 3.48
CA ASP A 45 -9.51 7.72 3.54
C ASP A 45 -8.12 8.35 3.37
N LEU A 46 -7.09 7.55 3.08
CA LEU A 46 -5.72 8.04 2.97
C LEU A 46 -5.40 8.54 1.55
N PRO A 47 -4.90 9.79 1.41
CA PRO A 47 -4.25 10.24 0.19
C PRO A 47 -3.01 9.40 -0.12
N HIS A 48 -2.63 9.36 -1.40
CA HIS A 48 -1.47 8.59 -1.84
C HIS A 48 -0.18 8.91 -1.09
N MET A 49 0.08 10.22 -0.93
CA MET A 49 1.30 10.70 -0.25
C MET A 49 1.31 10.30 1.22
N GLU A 50 0.19 10.45 1.93
CA GLU A 50 0.09 10.08 3.34
C GLU A 50 0.25 8.57 3.55
N ALA A 51 -0.21 7.75 2.61
CA ALA A 51 -0.02 6.30 2.67
C ALA A 51 1.44 5.86 2.55
N ASN A 52 2.29 6.65 1.87
CA ASN A 52 3.73 6.40 1.82
C ASN A 52 4.47 6.84 3.10
N ASP A 53 3.89 7.79 3.84
CA ASP A 53 4.50 8.39 5.04
C ASP A 53 3.93 7.82 6.36
N ILE A 54 3.12 6.74 6.30
CA ILE A 54 2.69 6.04 7.51
C ILE A 54 3.91 5.41 8.18
N ASN A 55 4.33 6.01 9.28
CA ASN A 55 5.39 5.53 10.17
C ASN A 55 4.83 4.66 11.29
#